data_AF-A0A2T5I6C6-F1
#
_entry.id   AF-A0A2T5I6C6-F1
#
_cell.length_a   1.000
_cell.length_b   1.000
_cell.length_c   1.000
_cell.angle_alpha   90.00
_cell.angle_beta   90.00
_cell.angle_gamma   90.00
#
_symmetry.space_group_name_H-M   'P 1'
#
loop_
_entity.id
_entity.type
_entity.pdbx_description
1 polymer ?
#
loop_
_entity_poly.entity_id
_entity_poly.type
_entity_poly.pdbx_seq_one_letter_code
_entity_poly.pdbx_strand_id
1 'polypeptide(L)'
;MSYRETIESTKEEQDSRERGERGATEEFVTIAPEDVQALTDKHHLQPVSIRLEKSLIEDFKLIASMYGIGYQPLMRHILKRFADSEKKQILREAASKMKSTRRETLREAASKMKSMGKEAAKNLRQLAAKQRKVA
;
A
#
# COMPACT_ATOMS: atom_id res chain seq x y z
N MET A 1 -36.32 29.90 -19.58
CA MET A 1 -36.79 28.57 -19.18
C MET A 1 -35.87 28.03 -18.09
N SER A 2 -36.44 27.69 -16.94
CA SER A 2 -35.78 27.41 -15.67
C SER A 2 -35.32 25.95 -15.62
N TYR A 3 -34.03 25.70 -15.42
CA TYR A 3 -33.51 24.37 -15.07
C TYR A 3 -32.99 24.39 -13.63
N ARG A 4 -33.92 24.29 -12.70
CA ARG A 4 -33.69 23.88 -11.31
C ARG A 4 -34.85 22.99 -10.89
N GLU A 5 -34.87 21.77 -11.40
CA GLU A 5 -35.57 20.69 -10.71
C GLU A 5 -34.59 20.16 -9.65
N THR A 6 -34.77 20.66 -8.43
CA THR A 6 -34.16 20.11 -7.23
C THR A 6 -34.67 18.70 -7.04
N ILE A 7 -33.79 17.70 -7.19
CA ILE A 7 -34.07 16.34 -6.75
C ILE A 7 -33.97 16.37 -5.22
N GLU A 8 -35.03 16.82 -4.56
CA GLU A 8 -35.22 16.64 -3.12
C GLU A 8 -35.43 15.16 -2.86
N SER A 9 -34.33 14.42 -2.73
CA SER A 9 -34.38 13.02 -2.33
C SER A 9 -34.82 12.97 -0.87
N THR A 10 -36.00 12.41 -0.61
CA THR A 10 -36.54 12.27 0.74
C THR A 10 -35.69 11.28 1.54
N LYS A 11 -35.66 11.42 2.87
CA LYS A 11 -34.81 10.60 3.74
C LYS A 11 -35.05 9.08 3.58
N GLU A 12 -36.29 8.71 3.28
CA GLU A 12 -36.72 7.33 3.00
C GLU A 12 -36.11 6.76 1.71
N GLU A 13 -35.83 7.63 0.73
CA GLU A 13 -35.15 7.26 -0.51
C GLU A 13 -33.68 6.93 -0.29
N GLN A 14 -33.02 7.63 0.62
CA GLN A 14 -31.63 7.34 0.95
C GLN A 14 -31.53 6.02 1.72
N ASP A 15 -32.42 5.80 2.68
CA ASP A 15 -32.44 4.57 3.49
C ASP A 15 -32.78 3.30 2.66
N SER A 16 -33.64 3.41 1.64
CA SER A 16 -33.94 2.29 0.73
C SER A 16 -32.80 1.94 -0.23
N ARG A 17 -31.96 2.92 -0.61
CA ARG A 17 -30.72 2.66 -1.37
C ARG A 17 -29.65 1.97 -0.51
N GLU A 18 -29.59 2.29 0.77
CA GLU A 18 -28.65 1.69 1.73
C GLU A 18 -28.98 0.23 2.07
N ARG A 19 -30.27 -0.14 2.08
CA ARG A 19 -30.73 -1.52 2.26
C ARG A 19 -30.64 -2.39 1.00
N GLY A 20 -30.26 -1.82 -0.15
CA GLY A 20 -30.16 -2.53 -1.42
C GLY A 20 -31.50 -2.79 -2.14
N GLU A 21 -32.60 -2.32 -1.58
CA GLU A 21 -33.97 -2.53 -2.07
C GLU A 21 -34.22 -1.92 -3.46
N ARG A 22 -33.46 -0.87 -3.82
CA ARG A 22 -33.55 -0.17 -5.12
C ARG A 22 -32.33 -0.38 -6.05
N GLY A 23 -31.48 -1.36 -5.74
CA GLY A 23 -30.31 -1.70 -6.58
C GLY A 23 -30.19 -3.20 -6.90
N ALA A 24 -30.95 -4.05 -6.22
CA ALA A 24 -30.95 -5.52 -6.40
C ALA A 24 -32.27 -6.08 -6.94
N THR A 25 -33.25 -5.22 -7.24
CA THR A 25 -34.57 -5.56 -7.76
C THR A 25 -34.63 -5.33 -9.28
N GLU A 26 -35.25 -6.25 -10.02
CA GLU A 26 -35.28 -6.23 -11.51
C GLU A 26 -35.87 -4.93 -12.08
N GLU A 27 -36.75 -4.25 -11.35
CA GLU A 27 -37.39 -2.98 -11.73
C GLU A 27 -36.41 -1.79 -11.81
N PHE A 28 -35.25 -1.86 -11.13
CA PHE A 28 -34.26 -0.77 -11.10
C PHE A 28 -32.97 -1.12 -11.87
N VAL A 29 -32.93 -2.28 -12.51
CA VAL A 29 -31.81 -2.72 -13.35
C VAL A 29 -32.08 -2.24 -14.78
N THR A 30 -31.29 -1.27 -15.24
CA THR A 30 -31.22 -0.88 -16.64
C THR A 30 -29.82 -1.13 -17.16
N ILE A 31 -29.71 -1.62 -18.39
CA ILE A 31 -28.42 -1.79 -19.06
C ILE A 31 -27.79 -0.41 -19.18
N ALA A 32 -26.60 -0.24 -18.59
CA ALA A 32 -25.89 1.02 -18.69
C ALA A 32 -25.65 1.35 -20.17
N PRO A 33 -25.89 2.61 -20.61
CA PRO A 33 -25.55 3.00 -21.96
C PRO A 33 -24.06 2.76 -22.19
N GLU A 34 -23.73 2.20 -23.35
CA GLU A 34 -22.41 1.72 -23.75
C GLU A 34 -21.32 2.81 -23.59
N ASP A 35 -21.75 4.07 -23.65
CA ASP A 35 -20.93 5.27 -23.43
C ASP A 35 -20.26 5.35 -22.04
N VAL A 36 -20.89 4.88 -20.97
CA VAL A 36 -20.33 4.96 -19.61
C VAL A 36 -19.22 3.94 -19.41
N GLN A 37 -19.39 2.74 -19.95
CA GLN A 37 -18.36 1.71 -20.00
C GLN A 37 -17.18 2.20 -20.86
N ALA A 38 -17.47 2.72 -22.06
CA ALA A 38 -16.46 3.23 -22.98
C ALA A 38 -15.64 4.41 -22.40
N LEU A 39 -16.25 5.31 -21.62
CA LEU A 39 -15.53 6.38 -20.92
C LEU A 39 -14.60 5.85 -19.82
N THR A 40 -15.05 4.83 -19.09
CA THR A 40 -14.28 4.19 -18.01
C THR A 40 -13.07 3.44 -18.59
N ASP A 41 -13.28 2.73 -19.70
CA ASP A 41 -12.26 1.98 -20.42
C ASP A 41 -11.21 2.91 -21.05
N LYS A 42 -11.64 4.04 -21.64
CA LYS A 42 -10.74 5.08 -22.18
C LYS A 42 -9.79 5.66 -21.12
N HIS A 43 -10.21 5.67 -19.86
CA HIS A 43 -9.40 6.16 -18.75
C HIS A 43 -8.71 5.05 -17.94
N HIS A 44 -8.83 3.79 -18.37
CA HIS A 44 -8.33 2.60 -17.66
C HIS A 44 -8.75 2.58 -16.18
N LEU A 45 -9.97 3.06 -15.90
CA LEU A 45 -10.53 3.07 -14.57
C LEU A 45 -11.34 1.80 -14.37
N GLN A 46 -11.30 1.24 -13.16
CA GLN A 46 -12.19 0.15 -12.77
C GLN A 46 -13.16 0.66 -11.71
N PRO A 47 -14.48 0.51 -11.89
CA PRO A 47 -15.43 0.84 -10.86
C PRO A 47 -15.25 -0.13 -9.68
N VAL A 48 -15.13 0.43 -8.48
CA VAL A 48 -15.02 -0.34 -7.24
C VAL A 48 -16.13 0.07 -6.28
N SER A 49 -16.76 -0.91 -5.67
CA SER A 49 -17.77 -0.71 -4.62
C SER A 49 -17.12 -0.90 -3.26
N ILE A 50 -17.03 0.17 -2.48
CA ILE A 50 -16.48 0.16 -1.11
C ILE A 50 -17.53 0.68 -0.14
N ARG A 51 -17.58 0.10 1.07
CA ARG A 51 -18.42 0.60 2.17
C ARG A 51 -17.56 1.48 3.08
N LEU A 52 -18.06 2.66 3.42
CA LEU A 52 -17.41 3.63 4.30
C LEU A 52 -18.44 4.17 5.31
N GLU A 53 -17.97 4.69 6.43
CA GLU A 53 -18.82 5.38 7.41
C GLU A 53 -19.45 6.64 6.80
N LYS A 54 -20.70 6.93 7.17
CA LYS A 54 -21.44 8.08 6.60
C LYS A 54 -20.75 9.41 6.92
N SER A 55 -20.33 9.60 8.18
CA SER A 55 -19.58 10.77 8.64
C SER A 55 -18.32 11.00 7.80
N LEU A 56 -17.58 9.92 7.53
CA LEU A 56 -16.36 9.99 6.74
C LEU A 56 -16.62 10.43 5.30
N ILE A 57 -17.71 9.96 4.69
CA ILE A 57 -18.10 10.39 3.33
C ILE A 57 -18.45 11.88 3.33
N GLU A 58 -19.16 12.37 4.34
CA GLU A 58 -19.53 13.78 4.49
C GLU A 58 -18.29 14.67 4.66
N ASP A 59 -17.36 14.26 5.52
CA ASP A 59 -16.08 14.96 5.73
C ASP A 59 -15.30 15.08 4.42
N PHE A 60 -15.18 14.00 3.65
CA PHE A 60 -14.48 14.04 2.38
C PHE A 60 -15.19 14.90 1.32
N LYS A 61 -16.52 14.94 1.31
CA LYS A 61 -17.27 15.85 0.43
C LYS A 61 -17.03 17.31 0.79
N LEU A 62 -17.02 17.64 2.08
CA LEU A 62 -16.70 18.97 2.57
C LEU A 62 -15.26 19.37 2.22
N ILE A 63 -14.31 18.47 2.43
CA ILE A 63 -12.92 18.69 2.03
C ILE A 63 -12.84 18.94 0.52
N ALA A 64 -13.50 18.12 -0.28
CA ALA A 64 -13.50 18.26 -1.73
C ALA A 64 -14.04 19.64 -2.17
N SER A 65 -15.12 20.11 -1.55
CA SER A 65 -15.70 21.43 -1.85
C SER A 65 -14.76 22.59 -1.50
N MET A 66 -14.04 22.51 -0.37
CA MET A 66 -13.03 23.52 -0.01
C MET A 66 -11.88 23.59 -1.02
N TYR A 67 -11.47 22.46 -1.58
CA TYR A 67 -10.42 22.39 -2.62
C TYR A 67 -10.94 22.62 -4.04
N GLY A 68 -12.26 22.84 -4.22
CA GLY A 68 -12.87 23.04 -5.54
C GLY A 68 -12.81 21.80 -6.45
N ILE A 69 -12.71 20.59 -5.87
CA ILE A 69 -12.64 19.33 -6.60
C ILE A 69 -13.83 18.43 -6.23
N GLY A 70 -14.14 17.46 -7.09
CA GLY A 70 -15.15 16.45 -6.77
C GLY A 70 -14.65 15.42 -5.73
N TYR A 71 -15.59 14.81 -5.02
CA TYR A 71 -15.32 13.71 -4.08
C TYR A 71 -14.58 12.54 -4.74
N GLN A 72 -15.03 12.11 -5.92
CA GLN A 72 -14.39 11.00 -6.64
C GLN A 72 -12.92 11.30 -7.04
N PRO A 73 -12.59 12.47 -7.64
CA PRO A 73 -11.21 12.90 -7.84
C PRO A 73 -10.38 12.92 -6.54
N LEU A 74 -10.92 13.50 -5.46
CA LEU A 74 -10.24 13.55 -4.16
C LEU A 74 -9.92 12.13 -3.66
N MET A 75 -10.90 11.22 -3.68
CA MET A 75 -10.71 9.85 -3.22
C MET A 75 -9.65 9.11 -4.02
N ARG A 76 -9.61 9.27 -5.35
CA ARG A 76 -8.54 8.71 -6.18
C ARG A 76 -7.16 9.23 -5.76
N HIS A 77 -7.05 10.53 -5.49
CA HIS A 77 -5.78 11.12 -5.05
C HIS A 77 -5.34 10.58 -3.68
N ILE A 78 -6.26 10.46 -2.73
CA ILE A 78 -5.98 9.93 -1.39
C ILE A 78 -5.50 8.48 -1.48
N LEU A 79 -6.24 7.62 -2.18
CA LEU A 79 -5.88 6.20 -2.34
C LEU A 79 -4.53 6.03 -3.04
N LYS A 80 -4.26 6.83 -4.07
CA LYS A 80 -2.96 6.82 -4.77
C LYS A 80 -1.82 7.25 -3.83
N ARG A 81 -2.00 8.35 -3.10
CA ARG A 81 -0.99 8.86 -2.16
C ARG A 81 -0.69 7.85 -1.05
N PHE A 82 -1.72 7.19 -0.55
CA PHE A 82 -1.57 6.11 0.43
C PHE A 82 -0.74 4.96 -0.15
N ALA A 83 -1.15 4.40 -1.30
CA ALA A 83 -0.45 3.30 -1.95
C ALA A 83 1.02 3.62 -2.26
N ASP A 84 1.31 4.83 -2.75
CA ASP A 84 2.67 5.27 -3.04
C ASP A 84 3.54 5.40 -1.79
N SER A 85 2.93 5.81 -0.67
CA SER A 85 3.61 5.94 0.63
C SER A 85 3.94 4.56 1.21
N GLU A 86 2.98 3.64 1.20
CA GLU A 86 3.16 2.26 1.67
C GLU A 86 4.23 1.51 0.85
N LYS A 87 4.20 1.63 -0.47
CA LYS A 87 5.24 1.04 -1.34
C LYS A 87 6.64 1.53 -0.97
N LYS A 88 6.79 2.84 -0.75
CA LYS A 88 8.08 3.44 -0.35
C LYS A 88 8.52 2.93 1.01
N GLN A 89 7.60 2.79 1.96
CA GLN A 89 7.89 2.27 3.28
C GLN A 89 8.39 0.81 3.22
N ILE A 90 7.65 -0.06 2.52
CA ILE A 90 8.03 -1.47 2.34
C ILE A 90 9.42 -1.59 1.71
N LEU A 91 9.72 -0.81 0.68
CA LEU A 91 11.03 -0.81 0.02
C LEU A 91 12.15 -0.34 0.96
N ARG A 92 11.90 0.69 1.79
CA ARG A 92 12.87 1.17 2.78
C ARG A 92 13.16 0.10 3.84
N GLU A 93 12.13 -0.58 4.32
CA GLU A 93 12.27 -1.67 5.28
C GLU A 93 13.00 -2.88 4.70
N ALA A 94 12.72 -3.25 3.45
CA ALA A 94 13.46 -4.31 2.77
C ALA A 94 14.94 -3.94 2.59
N ALA A 95 15.23 -2.70 2.18
CA ALA A 95 16.59 -2.21 2.02
C ALA A 95 17.36 -2.12 3.36
N SER A 96 16.69 -1.72 4.44
CA SER A 96 17.32 -1.66 5.76
C SER A 96 17.65 -3.05 6.29
N LYS A 97 16.73 -4.02 6.14
CA LYS A 97 16.96 -5.44 6.49
C LYS A 97 18.12 -6.04 5.70
N MET A 98 18.18 -5.82 4.39
CA MET A 98 19.32 -6.31 3.58
C MET A 98 20.65 -5.71 4.03
N LYS A 99 20.68 -4.42 4.39
CA LYS A 99 21.89 -3.75 4.90
C LYS A 99 22.31 -4.29 6.28
N SER A 100 21.38 -4.52 7.19
CA SER A 100 21.69 -5.06 8.52
C SER A 100 22.21 -6.49 8.40
N THR A 101 21.53 -7.36 7.64
CA THR A 101 21.98 -8.73 7.40
C THR A 101 23.36 -8.75 6.74
N ARG A 102 23.61 -7.92 5.72
CA ARG A 102 24.95 -7.82 5.11
C ARG A 102 26.01 -7.34 6.10
N ARG A 103 25.71 -6.39 6.99
CA ARG A 103 26.65 -5.95 8.03
C ARG A 103 26.94 -7.03 9.06
N GLU A 104 25.93 -7.80 9.44
CA GLU A 104 26.07 -8.92 10.38
C GLU A 104 26.91 -10.04 9.77
N THR A 105 26.63 -10.44 8.53
CA THR A 105 27.43 -11.49 7.86
C THR A 105 28.88 -11.07 7.67
N LEU A 106 29.15 -9.81 7.31
CA LEU A 106 30.51 -9.28 7.20
C LEU A 106 31.21 -9.23 8.56
N ARG A 107 30.51 -8.87 9.63
CA ARG A 107 31.06 -8.88 11.00
C ARG A 107 31.39 -10.29 11.46
N GLU A 108 30.53 -11.25 11.17
CA GLU A 108 30.73 -12.66 11.53
C GLU A 108 31.86 -13.29 10.72
N ALA A 109 31.98 -12.96 9.44
CA ALA A 109 33.11 -13.39 8.61
C ALA A 109 34.44 -12.82 9.14
N ALA A 110 34.47 -11.55 9.52
CA ALA A 110 35.65 -10.91 10.09
C ALA A 110 36.06 -11.50 11.45
N SER A 111 35.08 -11.85 12.31
CA SER A 111 35.37 -12.50 13.60
C SER A 111 35.92 -13.91 13.41
N LYS A 112 35.36 -14.70 12.49
CA LYS A 112 35.86 -16.03 12.10
C LYS A 112 37.28 -15.97 11.52
N MET A 113 37.58 -15.02 10.63
CA MET A 113 38.94 -14.85 10.10
C MET A 113 39.95 -14.52 11.21
N LYS A 114 39.57 -13.68 12.18
CA LYS A 114 40.43 -13.31 13.30
C LYS A 114 40.68 -14.49 14.25
N SER A 115 39.71 -15.38 14.48
CA SER A 115 39.92 -16.58 15.28
C SER A 115 40.81 -17.60 14.57
N MET A 116 40.58 -17.83 13.28
CA MET A 116 41.43 -18.73 12.46
C MET A 116 42.89 -18.27 12.41
N GLY A 117 43.14 -16.96 12.26
CA GLY A 117 44.50 -16.42 12.28
C GLY A 117 45.22 -16.62 13.62
N LYS A 118 44.50 -16.46 14.74
CA LYS A 118 45.04 -16.75 16.09
C LYS A 118 45.33 -18.24 16.27
N GLU A 119 44.47 -19.10 15.77
CA GLU A 119 44.61 -20.56 15.85
C GLU A 119 45.79 -21.07 15.00
N ALA A 120 45.92 -20.57 13.77
CA ALA A 120 47.05 -20.87 12.89
C ALA A 120 48.39 -20.45 13.53
N ALA A 121 48.47 -19.26 14.13
CA ALA A 121 49.67 -18.79 14.81
C ALA A 121 50.03 -19.66 16.02
N LYS A 122 49.03 -20.11 16.79
CA LYS A 122 49.22 -21.03 17.93
C LYS A 122 49.76 -22.39 17.46
N ASN A 123 49.19 -22.93 16.38
CA ASN A 123 49.57 -24.22 15.81
C ASN A 123 51.01 -24.18 15.24
N LEU A 124 51.38 -23.10 14.54
CA LEU A 124 52.75 -22.92 14.04
C LEU A 124 53.78 -22.87 15.17
N ARG A 125 53.47 -22.15 16.27
CA ARG A 125 54.32 -22.09 17.47
C ARG A 125 54.51 -23.47 18.10
N GLN A 126 53.44 -24.24 18.19
CA GLN A 126 53.49 -25.61 18.71
C GLN A 126 54.32 -26.53 17.81
N LEU A 127 54.18 -26.42 16.48
CA LEU A 127 54.95 -27.20 15.51
C LEU A 127 56.45 -26.91 15.64
N ALA A 128 56.83 -25.62 15.68
CA ALA A 128 58.22 -25.18 15.82
C ALA A 128 58.83 -25.62 17.17
N ALA A 129 58.07 -25.56 18.26
CA ALA A 129 58.51 -26.04 19.56
C ALA A 129 58.69 -27.57 19.60
N LYS A 130 57.87 -28.31 18.86
CA LYS A 130 57.97 -29.77 18.75
C LYS A 130 59.21 -30.18 17.94
N GLN A 131 59.53 -29.47 16.86
CA GLN A 131 60.73 -29.74 16.06
C GLN A 131 62.03 -29.46 16.83
N ARG A 132 62.05 -28.46 17.72
CA ARG A 132 63.19 -28.18 18.61
C ARG A 132 63.42 -29.20 19.73
N LYS A 133 62.45 -30.06 20.03
CA LYS A 133 62.58 -31.11 21.06
C LYS A 133 62.99 -32.47 20.50
N VAL A 134 63.07 -32.61 19.17
CA VAL A 134 63.36 -33.87 18.48
C VAL A 134 64.75 -33.83 17.80
N ALA A 135 65.42 -32.68 17.80
CA ALA A 135 66.82 -32.51 17.44
C ALA A 135 67.68 -32.38 18.71
#